data_AF-A0A3B8XN22-F1
#
_entry.id   AF-A0A3B8XN22-F1
#
_cell.length_a   1.000
_cell.length_b   1.000
_cell.length_c   1.000
_cell.angle_alpha   90.00
_cell.angle_beta   90.00
_cell.angle_gamma   90.00
#
_symmetry.space_group_name_H-M   'P 1'
#
loop_
_entity.id
_entity.type
_entity.pdbx_description
1 polymer ?
#
loop_
_entity_poly.entity_id
_entity_poly.type
_entity_poly.pdbx_seq_one_letter_code
_entity_poly.pdbx_strand_id
1 'polypeptide(L)'
;MKLGKPTRRQFLIAGGAVAGGALLIGYASSGPSRRAQADAAASAGGERFVTTWLKIAPDNTVTVYVPHADMGQGTITALAMMAAEEL
;
A
#
# COMPACT_ATOMS: atom_id res chain seq x y z
N MET A 1 15.25 46.45 7.72
CA MET A 1 14.87 46.07 6.35
C MET A 1 13.38 45.75 6.33
N LYS A 2 12.52 46.59 5.74
CA LYS A 2 11.06 46.34 5.71
C LYS A 2 10.77 45.39 4.55
N LEU A 3 10.33 44.16 4.83
CA LEU A 3 9.86 43.24 3.78
C LEU A 3 8.60 43.84 3.13
N GLY A 4 8.65 44.09 1.82
CA GLY A 4 7.49 44.55 1.05
C GLY A 4 6.38 43.50 1.05
N LYS A 5 5.11 43.95 0.95
CA LYS A 5 3.94 43.05 0.89
C LYS A 5 4.07 42.14 -0.35
N PRO A 6 4.02 40.81 -0.20
CA PRO A 6 4.12 39.91 -1.35
C PRO A 6 2.92 40.09 -2.28
N THR A 7 3.18 40.04 -3.59
CA THR A 7 2.10 40.00 -4.59
C THR A 7 1.32 38.69 -4.48
N ARG A 8 0.04 38.68 -4.87
CA ARG A 8 -0.78 37.45 -4.87
C ARG A 8 -0.10 36.28 -5.58
N ARG A 9 0.56 36.56 -6.72
CA ARG A 9 1.33 35.57 -7.48
C ARG A 9 2.50 35.00 -6.67
N GLN A 10 3.28 35.85 -6.00
CA GLN A 10 4.40 35.40 -5.16
C GLN A 10 3.91 34.57 -3.97
N PHE A 11 2.80 34.98 -3.34
CA PHE A 11 2.19 34.21 -2.26
C PHE A 11 1.75 32.81 -2.71
N LEU A 12 1.05 32.71 -3.85
CA LEU A 12 0.59 31.44 -4.38
C LEU A 12 1.74 30.52 -4.78
N ILE A 13 2.79 31.06 -5.42
CA ILE A 13 3.97 30.29 -5.82
C ILE A 13 4.74 29.79 -4.59
N ALA A 14 5.05 30.68 -3.64
CA ALA A 14 5.82 30.31 -2.46
C ALA A 14 5.04 29.34 -1.55
N GLY A 15 3.76 29.62 -1.31
CA GLY A 15 2.88 28.75 -0.54
C GLY A 15 2.69 27.38 -1.19
N GLY A 16 2.46 27.34 -2.51
CA GLY A 16 2.34 26.09 -3.27
C GLY A 16 3.62 25.26 -3.26
N ALA A 17 4.79 25.89 -3.39
CA ALA A 17 6.08 25.20 -3.32
C ALA A 17 6.34 24.60 -1.92
N VAL A 18 6.03 25.34 -0.85
CA VAL A 18 6.18 24.83 0.52
C VAL A 18 5.20 23.68 0.78
N ALA A 19 3.92 23.85 0.45
CA ALA A 19 2.91 22.82 0.67
C ALA A 19 3.17 21.57 -0.17
N GLY A 20 3.51 21.73 -1.46
CA GLY A 20 3.88 20.64 -2.35
C GLY A 20 5.16 19.94 -1.91
N GLY A 21 6.18 20.70 -1.51
CA GLY A 21 7.42 20.14 -0.97
C GLY A 21 7.19 19.33 0.30
N ALA A 22 6.37 19.85 1.23
CA ALA A 22 6.00 19.14 2.46
C ALA A 22 5.22 17.85 2.17
N LEU A 23 4.30 17.87 1.20
CA LEU A 23 3.55 16.67 0.78
C LEU A 23 4.47 15.61 0.18
N LEU A 24 5.40 16.00 -0.70
CA LEU A 24 6.35 15.09 -1.33
C LEU A 24 7.28 14.45 -0.29
N ILE A 25 7.78 15.24 0.65
CA ILE A 25 8.61 14.73 1.76
C ILE A 25 7.77 13.78 2.62
N GLY A 26 6.55 14.17 2.98
CA GLY A 26 5.62 13.33 3.74
C GLY A 26 5.37 11.99 3.06
N TYR A 27 5.09 11.99 1.76
CA TYR A 27 4.89 10.78 0.97
C TYR A 27 6.15 9.93 0.88
N ALA A 28 7.31 10.52 0.62
CA ALA A 28 8.59 9.80 0.58
C ALA A 28 8.92 9.15 1.95
N SER A 29 8.43 9.74 3.04
CA SER A 29 8.58 9.22 4.40
C SER A 29 7.48 8.25 4.87
N SER A 30 6.47 7.94 4.04
CA SER A 30 5.30 7.12 4.46
C SER A 30 5.62 5.66 4.78
N GLY A 31 6.89 5.25 4.62
CA GLY A 31 7.35 3.90 4.89
C GLY A 31 7.02 2.90 3.78
N PRO A 32 7.39 1.62 3.98
CA PRO A 32 7.16 0.57 3.00
C PRO A 32 5.67 0.33 2.76
N SER A 33 5.30 -0.03 1.53
CA SER A 33 3.93 -0.40 1.20
C SER A 33 3.45 -1.60 2.02
N ARG A 34 2.13 -1.75 2.22
CA ARG A 34 1.57 -2.90 2.94
C ARG A 34 2.02 -4.24 2.36
N ARG A 35 2.17 -4.33 1.03
CA ARG A 35 2.73 -5.51 0.35
C ARG A 35 4.17 -5.77 0.76
N ALA A 36 5.02 -4.74 0.78
CA ALA A 36 6.41 -4.87 1.21
C ALA A 36 6.53 -5.25 2.70
N GLN A 37 5.62 -4.76 3.54
CA GLN A 37 5.53 -5.18 4.94
C GLN A 37 5.09 -6.65 5.08
N ALA A 38 4.09 -7.08 4.31
CA ALA A 38 3.66 -8.48 4.26
C ALA A 38 4.76 -9.41 3.75
N ASP A 39 5.48 -9.00 2.70
CA ASP A 39 6.66 -9.71 2.19
C ASP A 39 7.69 -9.90 3.31
N ALA A 40 8.05 -8.83 4.04
CA ALA A 40 9.02 -8.89 5.12
C ALA A 40 8.56 -9.72 6.34
N ALA A 41 7.26 -9.76 6.63
CA ALA A 41 6.73 -10.41 7.83
C ALA A 41 6.40 -11.89 7.64
N ALA A 42 5.99 -12.30 6.43
CA ALA A 42 5.34 -13.60 6.23
C ALA A 42 5.75 -14.34 4.95
N SER A 43 6.77 -13.87 4.22
CA SER A 43 7.37 -14.63 3.11
C SER A 43 8.59 -15.41 3.59
N ALA A 44 8.65 -16.69 3.24
CA ALA A 44 9.81 -17.54 3.45
C ALA A 44 10.15 -18.31 2.17
N GLY A 45 11.39 -18.81 2.05
CA GLY A 45 11.73 -19.76 0.99
C GLY A 45 11.50 -19.30 -0.46
N GLY A 46 11.54 -17.98 -0.73
CA GLY A 46 11.30 -17.44 -2.07
C GLY A 46 9.83 -17.20 -2.43
N GLU A 47 8.91 -17.39 -1.48
CA GLU A 47 7.53 -16.94 -1.61
C GLU A 47 7.44 -15.43 -1.81
N ARG A 48 6.38 -14.98 -2.49
CA ARG A 48 6.13 -13.55 -2.69
C ARG A 48 4.65 -13.22 -2.59
N PHE A 49 4.35 -12.13 -1.91
CA PHE A 49 3.03 -11.52 -1.93
C PHE A 49 2.81 -10.76 -3.25
N VAL A 50 1.75 -11.15 -3.97
CA VAL A 50 1.24 -10.42 -5.15
C VAL A 50 0.42 -9.20 -4.70
N THR A 51 -0.37 -9.39 -3.65
CA THR A 51 -1.08 -8.34 -2.90
C THR A 51 -0.81 -8.54 -1.42
N THR A 52 -1.31 -7.68 -0.53
CA THR A 52 -1.16 -7.88 0.94
C THR A 52 -1.79 -9.18 1.46
N TRP A 53 -2.66 -9.85 0.67
CA TRP A 53 -3.44 -11.02 1.10
C TRP A 53 -3.25 -12.26 0.24
N LEU A 54 -2.45 -12.19 -0.83
CA LEU A 54 -2.26 -13.30 -1.76
C LEU A 54 -0.76 -13.54 -1.93
N LYS A 55 -0.31 -14.73 -1.56
CA LYS A 55 1.09 -15.16 -1.59
C LYS A 55 1.24 -16.35 -2.52
N ILE A 56 2.27 -16.34 -3.36
CA ILE A 56 2.58 -17.42 -4.29
C ILE A 56 3.98 -17.95 -3.97
N ALA A 57 4.08 -19.27 -3.78
CA ALA A 57 5.33 -19.97 -3.55
C ALA A 57 5.99 -20.41 -4.87
N PRO A 58 7.30 -20.72 -4.88
CA PRO A 58 8.01 -21.16 -6.09
C PRO A 58 7.48 -22.47 -6.70
N ASP A 59 6.78 -23.29 -5.93
CA ASP A 59 6.13 -24.54 -6.38
C ASP A 59 4.70 -24.31 -6.90
N ASN A 60 4.30 -23.05 -7.10
CA ASN A 60 2.96 -22.61 -7.48
C ASN A 60 1.88 -22.83 -6.41
N THR A 61 2.24 -23.11 -5.16
CA THR A 61 1.27 -23.08 -4.06
C THR A 61 0.78 -21.65 -3.84
N VAL A 62 -0.53 -21.43 -3.91
CA VAL A 62 -1.17 -20.14 -3.64
C VAL A 62 -1.77 -20.14 -2.24
N THR A 63 -1.37 -19.17 -1.41
CA THR A 63 -1.96 -18.93 -0.09
C THR A 63 -2.82 -17.67 -0.13
N VAL A 64 -4.11 -17.82 0.23
CA VAL A 64 -5.08 -16.73 0.34
C VAL A 64 -5.34 -16.43 1.82
N TYR A 65 -5.01 -15.23 2.24
CA TYR A 65 -5.25 -14.75 3.60
C TYR A 65 -6.60 -14.04 3.69
N VAL A 66 -7.51 -14.58 4.49
CA VAL A 66 -8.85 -14.01 4.68
C VAL A 66 -8.95 -13.45 6.11
N PRO A 67 -8.85 -12.12 6.32
CA PRO A 67 -8.90 -11.51 7.64
C PRO A 67 -10.34 -11.39 8.19
N HIS A 68 -11.28 -12.15 7.62
CA HIS A 68 -12.69 -12.14 7.99
C HIS A 68 -13.02 -13.44 8.71
N ALA A 69 -13.69 -13.33 9.86
CA ALA A 69 -14.18 -14.48 10.56
C ALA A 69 -15.26 -15.17 9.72
N ASP A 70 -15.23 -16.49 9.69
CA ASP A 70 -16.28 -17.32 9.10
C ASP A 70 -17.03 -18.02 10.21
N MET A 71 -18.36 -17.88 10.20
CA MET A 71 -19.28 -18.51 11.16
C MET A 71 -20.23 -19.50 10.45
N GLY A 72 -19.83 -20.00 9.28
CA GLY A 72 -20.62 -20.93 8.46
C GLY A 72 -21.22 -20.29 7.20
N GLN A 73 -20.81 -19.06 6.85
CA GLN A 73 -21.22 -18.39 5.61
C GLN A 73 -20.37 -18.87 4.42
N GLY A 74 -19.20 -19.46 4.67
CA GLY A 74 -18.32 -20.00 3.65
C GLY A 74 -17.45 -18.93 2.98
N THR A 75 -17.11 -17.85 3.69
CA THR A 75 -16.30 -16.74 3.16
C THR A 75 -14.89 -17.19 2.79
N ILE A 76 -14.28 -18.07 3.60
CA ILE A 76 -12.94 -18.60 3.32
C ILE A 76 -12.94 -19.39 2.01
N THR A 77 -13.94 -20.26 1.81
CA THR A 77 -14.09 -21.06 0.60
C THR A 77 -14.40 -20.19 -0.62
N ALA A 78 -15.38 -19.27 -0.51
CA ALA A 78 -15.77 -18.41 -1.62
C ALA A 78 -14.63 -17.52 -2.11
N LEU A 79 -13.86 -16.92 -1.18
CA LEU A 79 -12.70 -16.09 -1.55
C LEU A 79 -11.57 -16.91 -2.18
N ALA A 80 -11.34 -18.13 -1.71
CA ALA A 80 -10.37 -19.04 -2.33
C ALA A 80 -10.80 -19.45 -3.75
N MET A 81 -12.09 -19.74 -3.97
CA MET A 81 -12.61 -20.06 -5.32
C MET A 81 -12.48 -18.87 -6.27
N MET A 82 -12.82 -17.65 -5.84
CA MET A 82 -12.65 -16.45 -6.68
C MET A 82 -11.18 -16.21 -7.03
N ALA A 83 -10.27 -16.42 -6.08
CA ALA A 83 -8.84 -16.33 -6.37
C ALA A 83 -8.36 -17.41 -7.35
N ALA A 84 -8.95 -18.61 -7.30
CA ALA A 84 -8.62 -19.68 -8.24
C ALA A 84 -9.17 -19.43 -9.66
N GLU A 85 -10.28 -18.70 -9.80
CA GLU A 85 -10.85 -18.34 -11.11
C GLU A 85 -10.07 -17.20 -11.80
N GLU A 86 -9.58 -16.22 -11.04
CA GLU A 86 -8.87 -15.05 -11.57
C GLU A 86 -7.38 -15.30 -11.91
N LEU A 87 -6.80 -16.39 -11.38
CA LEU A 87 -5.39 -16.75 -11.59
C LEU A 87 -5.23 -17.71 -12.78
#